data_AF-A0A497QAU5-F1
#
_entry.id   AF-A0A497QAU5-F1
#
_cell.length_a   1.000
_cell.length_b   1.000
_cell.length_c   1.000
_cell.angle_alpha   90.00
_cell.angle_beta   90.00
_cell.angle_gamma   90.00
#
_symmetry.space_group_name_H-M   'P 1'
#
loop_
_entity.id
_entity.type
_entity.pdbx_description
1 polymer ?
#
loop_
_entity_poly.entity_id
_entity_poly.type
_entity_poly.pdbx_seq_one_letter_code
_entity_poly.pdbx_strand_id
1 'polypeptide(L)'
;MSARTCVEAETFIRKPQLVVLTHPEREPSLRVMPMKIEILRERMNRPLGRKEIHFRIHHVGSTTPSRADVKAKIAAQFDADPSTVVIKRLRTAFGVGVTEGSARIYDNPDLVQRIENSYILKRHEAKKAAEA
;
A
#
# COMPACT_ATOMS: atom_id res chain seq x y z
N MET A 1 33.76 45.89 -46.75
CA MET A 1 32.80 44.85 -47.18
C MET A 1 33.56 43.52 -47.22
N SER A 2 33.59 42.84 -46.07
CA SER A 2 34.36 41.61 -45.79
C SER A 2 33.55 40.41 -46.31
N ALA A 3 34.08 39.60 -47.23
CA ALA A 3 34.72 38.30 -47.00
C ALA A 3 33.74 37.25 -46.42
N ARG A 4 33.71 35.97 -46.81
CA ARG A 4 34.45 35.11 -47.72
C ARG A 4 33.63 33.81 -47.78
N THR A 5 33.83 33.08 -48.87
CA THR A 5 33.44 31.69 -49.13
C THR A 5 33.96 30.68 -48.09
N CYS A 6 33.48 29.43 -48.24
CA CYS A 6 33.89 28.14 -47.61
C CYS A 6 32.99 27.77 -46.41
N VAL A 7 32.12 26.75 -46.43
CA VAL A 7 32.25 25.31 -46.77
C VAL A 7 33.31 24.61 -45.91
N GLU A 8 32.90 24.28 -44.69
CA GLU A 8 33.51 23.28 -43.80
C GLU A 8 32.34 22.34 -43.43
N ALA A 9 32.23 21.13 -43.98
CA ALA A 9 33.03 19.95 -43.69
C ALA A 9 32.98 19.54 -42.21
N GLU A 10 31.88 18.90 -41.78
CA GLU A 10 31.90 18.01 -40.61
C GLU A 10 31.16 16.72 -40.94
N THR A 11 31.95 15.80 -41.49
CA THR A 11 32.03 14.39 -41.11
C THR A 11 30.75 13.74 -40.58
N PHE A 12 30.03 13.19 -41.55
CA PHE A 12 29.16 12.03 -41.50
C PHE A 12 29.82 10.84 -40.76
N ILE A 13 29.84 10.88 -39.43
CA ILE A 13 30.11 9.70 -38.59
C ILE A 13 28.78 8.97 -38.44
N ARG A 14 28.66 7.93 -39.26
CA ARG A 14 27.66 6.87 -39.19
C ARG A 14 27.43 6.42 -37.74
N LYS A 15 26.33 6.86 -37.13
CA LYS A 15 25.63 6.02 -36.16
C LYS A 15 24.48 5.35 -36.90
N PRO A 16 24.50 4.01 -37.06
CA PRO A 16 23.36 3.32 -37.62
C PRO A 16 22.18 3.59 -36.70
N GLN A 17 21.08 4.04 -37.30
CA GLN A 17 19.78 4.16 -36.70
C GLN A 17 19.34 2.76 -36.24
N LEU A 18 19.84 2.28 -35.10
CA LEU A 18 19.18 1.20 -34.40
C LEU A 18 18.01 1.83 -33.67
N VAL A 19 16.91 1.91 -34.41
CA VAL A 19 15.57 2.09 -33.91
C VAL A 19 15.35 0.99 -32.87
N VAL A 20 15.69 1.26 -31.61
CA VAL A 20 15.19 0.48 -30.50
C VAL A 20 13.72 0.87 -30.43
N LEU A 21 12.93 0.05 -31.12
CA LEU A 21 11.49 0.00 -31.01
C LEU A 21 11.16 0.21 -29.54
N THR A 22 10.43 1.28 -29.30
CA THR A 22 9.44 1.36 -28.23
C THR A 22 8.80 -0.02 -28.08
N HIS A 23 9.34 -0.81 -27.16
CA HIS A 23 8.61 -1.89 -26.54
C HIS A 23 8.05 -1.28 -25.26
N PRO A 24 6.88 -0.61 -25.33
CA PRO A 24 6.10 -0.49 -24.11
C PRO A 24 5.80 -1.93 -23.68
N GLU A 25 6.16 -2.25 -22.43
CA GLU A 25 5.56 -3.34 -21.67
C GLU A 25 5.96 -4.78 -22.08
N ARG A 26 7.23 -5.13 -21.84
CA ARG A 26 7.48 -6.47 -21.26
C ARG A 26 7.12 -6.41 -19.78
N GLU A 27 5.83 -6.45 -19.46
CA GLU A 27 5.40 -6.86 -18.12
C GLU A 27 5.77 -8.35 -17.96
N PRO A 28 6.76 -8.72 -17.12
CA PRO A 28 6.91 -10.11 -16.78
C PRO A 28 5.61 -10.54 -16.09
N SER A 29 4.95 -11.53 -16.69
CA SER A 29 3.68 -12.10 -16.27
C SER A 29 3.79 -12.84 -14.93
N LEU A 30 4.07 -12.13 -13.85
CA LEU A 30 3.48 -12.44 -12.56
C LEU A 30 2.32 -11.47 -12.44
N ARG A 31 1.14 -11.98 -12.76
CA ARG A 31 -0.14 -11.31 -12.56
C ARG A 31 -0.36 -11.18 -11.04
N VAL A 32 0.42 -10.32 -10.38
CA VAL A 32 0.23 -10.01 -8.97
C VAL A 32 -1.05 -9.20 -8.92
N MET A 33 -2.16 -9.86 -8.61
CA MET A 33 -3.43 -9.16 -8.46
C MET A 33 -3.25 -8.18 -7.31
N PRO A 34 -3.52 -6.88 -7.50
CA PRO A 34 -3.37 -5.91 -6.44
C PRO A 34 -4.26 -6.34 -5.27
N MET A 35 -3.67 -6.37 -4.08
CA MET A 35 -4.32 -6.76 -2.83
C MET A 35 -5.70 -6.11 -2.71
N LYS A 36 -6.75 -6.92 -2.87
CA LYS A 36 -8.16 -6.49 -2.85
C LYS A 36 -8.72 -6.71 -1.46
N ILE A 37 -9.38 -5.70 -0.91
CA ILE A 37 -10.06 -5.77 0.38
C ILE A 37 -11.56 -5.84 0.14
N GLU A 38 -12.20 -6.83 0.75
CA GLU A 38 -13.65 -7.01 0.77
C GLU A 38 -14.12 -6.85 2.21
N ILE A 39 -15.10 -5.98 2.44
CA ILE A 39 -15.71 -5.80 3.76
C ILE A 39 -16.85 -6.81 3.88
N LEU A 40 -16.73 -7.73 4.84
CA LEU A 40 -17.74 -8.77 5.08
C LEU A 40 -18.83 -8.26 6.01
N ARG A 41 -18.46 -7.51 7.05
CA ARG A 41 -19.39 -7.02 8.06
C ARG A 41 -18.90 -5.71 8.64
N GLU A 42 -19.79 -4.73 8.68
CA GLU A 42 -19.61 -3.48 9.40
C GLU A 42 -20.63 -3.38 10.53
N ARG A 43 -20.17 -2.97 11.72
CA ARG A 43 -21.03 -2.70 12.87
C ARG A 43 -20.58 -1.41 13.53
N MET A 44 -21.47 -0.42 13.55
CA MET A 44 -21.25 0.82 14.29
C MET A 44 -21.74 0.66 15.73
N ASN A 45 -20.84 0.85 16.71
CA ASN A 45 -21.17 0.75 18.12
C ASN A 45 -21.17 2.14 18.78
N ARG A 46 -22.34 2.80 18.76
CA ARG A 46 -22.55 4.15 19.29
C ARG A 46 -22.06 4.36 20.74
N PRO A 47 -22.27 3.44 21.70
CA PRO A 47 -21.84 3.67 23.09
C PRO A 47 -20.32 3.73 23.28
N LEU A 48 -19.55 3.10 22.39
CA LEU A 48 -18.09 3.05 22.47
C LEU A 48 -17.41 3.93 21.40
N GLY A 49 -18.19 4.66 20.57
CA GLY A 49 -17.65 5.48 19.48
C GLY A 49 -16.68 4.71 18.57
N ARG A 50 -17.03 3.46 18.25
CA ARG A 50 -16.17 2.58 17.44
C ARG A 50 -16.95 1.87 16.34
N LYS A 51 -16.34 1.77 15.16
CA LYS A 51 -16.78 0.92 14.06
C LYS A 51 -15.98 -0.38 14.08
N GLU A 52 -16.68 -1.49 14.20
CA GLU A 52 -16.12 -2.83 14.11
C GLU A 52 -16.29 -3.34 12.68
N ILE A 53 -15.17 -3.69 12.05
CA ILE A 53 -15.14 -4.11 10.65
C ILE A 53 -14.51 -5.49 10.58
N HIS A 54 -15.21 -6.42 9.94
CA HIS A 54 -14.67 -7.69 9.50
C HIS A 54 -14.40 -7.60 8.00
N PHE A 55 -13.17 -7.90 7.61
CA PHE A 55 -12.74 -7.78 6.24
C PHE A 55 -11.99 -9.05 5.80
N ARG A 56 -12.01 -9.29 4.50
CA ARG A 56 -11.29 -10.35 3.81
C ARG A 56 -10.38 -9.71 2.78
N ILE A 57 -9.13 -10.13 2.76
CA ILE A 57 -8.11 -9.66 1.83
C ILE A 57 -7.78 -10.80 0.89
N HIS A 58 -7.93 -10.55 -0.41
CA HIS A 58 -7.47 -11.44 -1.45
C HIS A 58 -6.12 -10.95 -1.96
N HIS A 59 -5.09 -11.78 -1.80
CA HIS A 59 -3.71 -11.50 -2.20
C HIS A 59 -3.11 -12.72 -2.92
N VAL A 60 -3.83 -13.20 -3.94
CA VAL A 60 -3.42 -14.36 -4.74
C VAL A 60 -2.14 -14.02 -5.52
N GLY A 61 -1.08 -14.80 -5.30
CA GLY A 61 0.21 -14.62 -5.97
C GLY A 61 1.14 -13.56 -5.35
N SER A 62 0.72 -12.92 -4.25
CA SER A 62 1.54 -11.94 -3.52
C SER A 62 1.90 -12.43 -2.12
N THR A 63 2.94 -11.86 -1.54
CA THR A 63 3.31 -12.09 -0.13
C THR A 63 2.16 -11.71 0.80
N THR A 64 2.03 -12.43 1.93
CA THR A 64 1.08 -12.10 3.01
C THR A 64 1.18 -10.61 3.35
N PRO A 65 0.07 -9.84 3.22
CA PRO A 65 0.11 -8.40 3.37
C PRO A 65 0.56 -8.02 4.79
N SER A 66 1.43 -7.02 4.89
CA SER A 66 1.90 -6.56 6.19
C SER A 66 0.79 -5.82 6.92
N ARG A 67 0.83 -5.84 8.26
CA ARG A 67 -0.13 -5.09 9.09
C ARG A 67 -0.17 -3.59 8.74
N ALA A 68 0.94 -3.01 8.30
CA ALA A 68 1.02 -1.59 7.95
C ALA A 68 0.28 -1.30 6.64
N ASP A 69 0.43 -2.16 5.63
CA ASP A 69 -0.22 -1.99 4.33
C ASP A 69 -1.74 -2.16 4.46
N VAL A 70 -2.18 -3.17 5.21
CA VAL A 70 -3.60 -3.38 5.53
C VAL A 70 -4.19 -2.15 6.20
N LYS A 71 -3.44 -1.59 7.16
CA LYS A 71 -3.87 -0.42 7.91
C LYS A 71 -4.00 0.81 7.03
N ALA A 72 -3.04 1.07 6.15
CA ALA A 72 -3.08 2.18 5.21
C ALA A 72 -4.27 2.07 4.23
N LYS A 73 -4.55 0.87 3.73
CA LYS A 73 -5.69 0.65 2.83
C LYS A 73 -7.05 0.81 3.53
N ILE A 74 -7.18 0.31 4.76
CA ILE A 74 -8.40 0.50 5.55
C ILE A 74 -8.58 1.99 5.87
N ALA A 75 -7.52 2.69 6.27
CA ALA A 75 -7.55 4.14 6.49
C ALA A 75 -8.05 4.90 5.26
N ALA A 76 -7.50 4.58 4.07
CA ALA A 76 -7.91 5.19 2.81
C ALA A 76 -9.36 4.85 2.40
N GLN A 77 -9.86 3.66 2.74
CA GLN A 77 -11.22 3.24 2.37
C GLN A 77 -12.31 3.86 3.26
N PHE A 78 -11.96 4.24 4.48
CA PHE A 78 -12.88 4.82 5.46
C PHE A 78 -12.58 6.30 5.74
N ASP A 79 -11.69 6.93 4.96
CA ASP A 79 -11.22 8.31 5.12
C ASP A 79 -10.83 8.65 6.57
N ALA A 80 -10.20 7.69 7.23
CA ALA A 80 -9.82 7.77 8.64
C ALA A 80 -8.31 7.83 8.80
N ASP A 81 -7.84 8.47 9.87
CA ASP A 81 -6.41 8.51 10.17
C ASP A 81 -5.85 7.11 10.47
N PRO A 82 -4.62 6.80 10.02
CA PRO A 82 -3.98 5.56 10.43
C PRO A 82 -3.81 5.51 11.95
N SER A 83 -3.65 6.61 12.68
CA SER A 83 -3.53 6.57 14.14
C SER A 83 -4.78 6.00 14.84
N THR A 84 -5.98 6.20 14.28
CA THR A 84 -7.25 5.75 14.86
C THR A 84 -7.67 4.34 14.43
N VAL A 85 -7.04 3.78 13.40
CA VAL A 85 -7.30 2.41 12.93
C VAL A 85 -6.43 1.39 13.68
N VAL A 86 -7.11 0.44 14.34
CA VAL A 86 -6.48 -0.66 15.08
C VAL A 86 -6.89 -2.00 14.49
N ILE A 87 -5.89 -2.82 14.13
CA ILE A 87 -6.12 -4.18 13.62
C ILE A 87 -5.99 -5.16 14.78
N LYS A 88 -7.08 -5.84 15.14
CA LYS A 88 -7.09 -6.77 16.28
C LYS A 88 -6.57 -8.15 15.93
N ARG A 89 -7.01 -8.69 14.79
CA ARG A 89 -6.62 -10.03 14.34
C ARG A 89 -6.50 -10.06 12.83
N LEU A 90 -5.48 -10.78 12.35
CA LEU A 90 -5.30 -11.17 10.97
C LEU A 90 -5.01 -12.66 10.97
N ARG A 91 -5.79 -13.43 10.21
CA ARG A 91 -5.61 -14.86 10.02
C ARG A 91 -5.59 -15.14 8.53
N THR A 92 -4.44 -15.62 8.04
CA THR A 92 -4.31 -16.05 6.65
C THR A 92 -4.73 -17.51 6.54
N ALA A 93 -5.61 -17.82 5.59
CA ALA A 93 -5.93 -19.17 5.19
C ALA A 93 -4.77 -19.73 4.36
N PHE A 94 -4.22 -20.85 4.79
CA PHE A 94 -3.09 -21.50 4.13
C PHE A 94 -3.48 -21.95 2.71
N GLY A 95 -2.58 -21.75 1.75
CA GLY A 95 -2.70 -22.23 0.37
C GLY A 95 -3.56 -21.39 -0.58
N VAL A 96 -4.49 -20.56 -0.08
CA VAL A 96 -5.46 -19.83 -0.94
C VAL A 96 -5.08 -18.35 -1.16
N GLY A 97 -4.13 -17.81 -0.39
CA GLY A 97 -3.77 -16.39 -0.49
C GLY A 97 -4.91 -15.46 -0.04
N VAL A 98 -5.65 -15.90 0.97
CA VAL A 98 -6.78 -15.16 1.56
C VAL A 98 -6.48 -14.87 3.02
N THR A 99 -6.63 -13.63 3.45
CA THR A 99 -6.51 -13.23 4.86
C THR A 99 -7.84 -12.69 5.36
N GLU A 100 -8.35 -13.27 6.42
CA GLU A 100 -9.51 -12.74 7.14
C GLU A 100 -9.03 -11.94 8.36
N GLY A 101 -9.65 -10.80 8.59
CA GLY A 101 -9.24 -9.89 9.64
C GLY A 101 -10.39 -9.14 10.29
N SER A 102 -10.10 -8.59 11.46
CA SER A 102 -11.00 -7.70 12.18
C SER A 102 -10.26 -6.43 12.57
N ALA A 103 -10.84 -5.28 12.21
CA ALA A 103 -10.36 -3.95 12.56
C ALA A 103 -11.40 -3.20 13.39
N ARG A 104 -10.89 -2.26 14.18
CA ARG A 104 -11.65 -1.27 14.93
C ARG A 104 -11.20 0.10 14.46
N ILE A 105 -12.15 0.91 14.03
CA ILE A 105 -11.92 2.32 13.70
C ILE A 105 -12.58 3.14 14.79
N TYR A 106 -11.79 4.03 15.39
CA TYR A 106 -12.25 4.94 16.44
C TYR A 106 -12.41 6.34 15.86
N ASP A 107 -13.34 7.11 16.39
CA ASP A 107 -13.55 8.48 15.96
C ASP A 107 -12.47 9.43 16.51
N ASN A 108 -11.88 9.10 17.67
CA ASN A 108 -10.87 9.91 18.35
C ASN A 108 -9.66 9.09 18.79
N PRO A 109 -8.43 9.63 18.73
CA PRO A 109 -7.21 8.97 19.20
C PRO A 109 -7.20 8.78 20.72
N ASP A 110 -7.84 9.65 21.50
CA ASP A 110 -7.96 9.52 22.95
C ASP A 110 -8.76 8.26 23.36
N LEU A 111 -9.77 7.90 22.57
CA LEU A 111 -10.56 6.69 22.79
C LEU A 111 -9.72 5.44 22.55
N VAL A 112 -8.78 5.49 21.60
CA VAL A 112 -7.83 4.39 21.34
C VAL A 112 -6.98 4.14 22.59
N GLN A 113 -6.43 5.19 23.19
CA GLN A 113 -5.58 5.09 24.38
C GLN A 113 -6.33 4.62 25.63
N ARG A 114 -7.61 5.01 25.78
CA ARG A 114 -8.44 4.63 26.94
C ARG A 114 -9.00 3.22 26.85
N ILE A 115 -9.34 2.76 25.65
CA ILE A 115 -10.09 1.49 25.44
C ILE A 115 -9.15 0.33 25.11
N GLU A 116 -8.08 0.56 24.35
CA GLU A 116 -7.14 -0.50 24.01
C GLU A 116 -6.05 -0.65 25.07
N ASN A 117 -5.61 -1.89 25.27
CA ASN A 117 -4.59 -2.20 26.26
C ASN A 117 -3.22 -1.64 25.79
N SER A 118 -2.39 -1.20 26.74
CA SER A 118 -1.07 -0.60 26.50
C SER A 118 -0.15 -1.49 25.63
N TYR A 119 -0.32 -2.82 25.69
CA TYR A 119 0.39 -3.77 24.83
C TYR A 119 0.08 -3.62 23.33
N ILE A 120 -1.17 -3.28 22.97
CA ILE A 120 -1.58 -3.08 21.57
C ILE A 120 -0.98 -1.80 21.02
N LEU A 121 -0.95 -0.72 21.83
CA LEU A 121 -0.32 0.55 21.48
C LEU A 121 1.18 0.37 21.24
N LYS A 122 1.89 -0.29 22.15
CA LYS A 122 3.32 -0.60 22.00
C LYS A 122 3.61 -1.39 20.73
N ARG A 123 2.75 -2.33 20.34
CA ARG A 123 2.91 -3.10 19.08
C ARG A 123 2.73 -2.23 17.83
N HIS A 124 1.95 -1.15 17.93
CA HIS A 124 1.79 -0.18 16.87
C HIS A 124 2.92 0.85 16.84
N GLU A 125 3.47 1.23 18.00
CA GLU A 125 4.55 2.22 18.16
C GLU A 125 5.95 1.63 17.94
N ALA A 126 6.17 0.34 18.22
CA ALA A 126 7.49 -0.30 18.18
C ALA A 126 8.18 -0.27 16.81
N LYS A 127 7.51 0.14 15.73
CA LYS A 127 8.14 0.40 14.44
C LYS A 127 8.83 1.76 14.33
N LYS A 128 8.55 2.74 15.20
CA LYS A 128 9.22 4.05 15.21
C LYS A 128 10.56 4.05 15.95
N ALA A 129 10.85 3.06 16.78
CA ALA A 129 12.02 3.07 17.68
C ALA A 129 13.25 2.32 17.13
N ALA A 130 13.21 1.79 15.91
CA ALA A 130 14.32 1.01 15.33
C ALA A 130 15.24 1.83 14.40
N GLU A 131 15.04 3.15 14.33
CA GLU A 131 15.81 4.06 13.48
C GLU A 131 16.18 5.30 14.30
N ALA A 132 17.09 5.14 15.25
CA ALA A 132 17.78 6.21 15.98
C ALA A 132 19.13 5.70 16.50
#